data_AF-A0A293MCK5-F1
#
_entry.id   AF-A0A293MCK5-F1
#
_cell.length_a   1.000
_cell.length_b   1.000
_cell.length_c   1.000
_cell.angle_alpha   90.00
_cell.angle_beta   90.00
_cell.angle_gamma   90.00
#
_symmetry.space_group_name_H-M   'P 1'
#
loop_
_entity.id
_entity.type
_entity.pdbx_description
1 polymer ?
#
loop_
_entity_poly.entity_id
_entity_poly.type
_entity_poly.pdbx_seq_one_letter_code
_entity_poly.pdbx_strand_id
1 'polypeptide(L)'
;MTSESTKPAVLAYWSIRAIGQPIRYLLEYIGVPYENKTYDFVDGAPGDECKELWRKQREDLKKEGLAFPNLPYYMDGKVSLTQSLAIMRYLARKHGLYANNHQEETQQDMLEGQVNDFRWSLIHHCKADTYESLRWNYPEVMQGQLKLFSDYLGTKKWLLGEQLCYVDFMLYEALDQHNLFRPGCLDEFPNLKAYHGRFQELPAIRAYLGSERFKEWPVFGAPAKRWGWKRETTAVKA
;
A
#
# COMPACT_ATOMS: atom_id res chain seq x y z
N MET A 1 -15.79 15.03 -34.54
CA MET A 1 -15.85 14.45 -33.19
C MET A 1 -14.67 15.01 -32.41
N THR A 2 -14.91 16.04 -31.61
CA THR A 2 -13.89 16.63 -30.74
C THR A 2 -13.48 15.58 -29.73
N SER A 3 -12.20 15.18 -29.74
CA SER A 3 -11.64 14.37 -28.66
C SER A 3 -11.74 15.20 -27.39
N GLU A 4 -12.70 14.90 -26.51
CA GLU A 4 -12.60 15.34 -25.13
C GLU A 4 -11.24 14.85 -24.64
N SER A 5 -10.31 15.77 -24.35
CA SER A 5 -9.09 15.38 -23.67
C SER A 5 -9.53 14.91 -22.28
N THR A 6 -9.76 13.61 -22.14
CA THR A 6 -10.08 13.01 -20.85
C THR A 6 -8.85 13.25 -19.97
N LYS A 7 -9.02 14.10 -18.96
CA LYS A 7 -7.99 14.28 -17.93
C LYS A 7 -7.54 12.90 -17.46
N PRO A 8 -6.23 12.66 -17.25
CA PRO A 8 -5.77 11.40 -16.71
C PRO A 8 -6.44 11.15 -15.36
N ALA A 9 -6.57 9.87 -14.99
CA ALA A 9 -7.05 9.52 -13.66
C ALA A 9 -6.13 10.14 -12.61
N VAL A 10 -6.66 10.56 -11.47
CA VAL A 10 -5.88 11.14 -10.37
C VAL A 10 -5.93 10.16 -9.20
N LEU A 11 -4.78 9.67 -8.77
CA LEU A 11 -4.62 9.07 -7.45
C LEU A 11 -3.94 10.10 -6.56
N ALA A 12 -4.60 10.47 -5.46
CA ALA A 12 -4.02 11.41 -4.51
C ALA A 12 -3.82 10.79 -3.13
N TYR A 13 -2.64 11.02 -2.55
CA TYR A 13 -2.31 10.58 -1.20
C TYR A 13 -1.20 11.44 -0.59
N TRP A 14 -0.83 11.15 0.65
CA TRP A 14 0.41 11.69 1.20
C TRP A 14 1.63 11.20 0.40
N SER A 15 2.70 11.99 0.41
CA SER A 15 4.01 11.68 -0.19
C SER A 15 4.81 10.63 0.60
N ILE A 16 4.14 9.50 0.85
CA ILE A 16 4.63 8.32 1.59
C ILE A 16 4.08 7.06 0.92
N ARG A 17 4.54 5.88 1.34
CA ARG A 17 3.98 4.59 0.89
C ARG A 17 2.61 4.27 1.54
N ALA A 18 2.63 3.79 2.79
CA ALA A 18 1.48 3.39 3.59
C ALA A 18 0.33 2.73 2.80
N ILE A 19 -0.92 3.14 3.02
CA ILE A 19 -2.11 2.54 2.37
C ILE A 19 -2.30 3.00 0.91
N GLY A 20 -1.51 3.96 0.43
CA GLY A 20 -1.56 4.43 -0.96
C GLY A 20 -0.70 3.60 -1.90
N GLN A 21 0.38 3.00 -1.40
CA GLN A 21 1.34 2.27 -2.21
C GLN A 21 0.76 1.05 -2.95
N PRO A 22 -0.12 0.21 -2.36
CA PRO A 22 -0.74 -0.89 -3.09
C PRO A 22 -1.53 -0.40 -4.32
N ILE A 23 -2.16 0.77 -4.23
CA ILE A 23 -2.92 1.38 -5.33
C ILE A 23 -1.96 1.83 -6.44
N ARG A 24 -0.81 2.41 -6.09
CA ARG A 24 0.22 2.77 -7.07
C ARG A 24 0.72 1.53 -7.80
N TYR A 25 1.07 0.46 -7.09
CA TYR A 25 1.48 -0.80 -7.75
C TYR A 25 0.39 -1.34 -8.68
N LEU A 26 -0.88 -1.30 -8.26
CA LEU A 26 -2.00 -1.77 -9.06
C LEU A 26 -2.14 -0.93 -10.35
N LEU A 27 -2.09 0.41 -10.24
CA LEU A 27 -2.17 1.33 -11.38
C LEU A 27 -1.01 1.15 -12.37
N GLU A 28 0.22 0.98 -11.86
CA GLU A 28 1.40 0.71 -12.68
C GLU A 28 1.28 -0.65 -13.40
N TYR A 29 0.78 -1.68 -12.70
CA TYR A 29 0.57 -3.00 -13.29
C TYR A 29 -0.49 -3.02 -14.40
N ILE A 30 -1.63 -2.35 -14.19
CA ILE A 30 -2.69 -2.27 -15.22
C ILE A 30 -2.30 -1.34 -16.39
N GLY A 31 -1.27 -0.51 -16.23
CA GLY A 31 -0.76 0.38 -17.28
C GLY A 31 -1.67 1.55 -17.63
N VAL A 32 -2.57 1.96 -16.72
CA VAL A 32 -3.46 3.11 -16.93
C VAL A 32 -2.71 4.40 -16.60
N PRO A 33 -2.63 5.38 -17.52
CA PRO A 33 -2.03 6.68 -17.23
C PRO A 33 -2.77 7.38 -16.09
N TYR A 34 -2.02 7.79 -15.07
CA TYR A 34 -2.57 8.50 -13.92
C TYR A 34 -1.62 9.59 -13.44
N GLU A 35 -2.18 10.63 -12.85
CA GLU A 35 -1.48 11.61 -12.04
C GLU A 35 -1.37 11.08 -10.60
N ASN A 36 -0.15 10.92 -10.10
CA ASN A 36 0.12 10.66 -8.68
C ASN A 36 0.24 12.00 -7.94
N LYS A 37 -0.90 12.56 -7.52
CA LYS A 37 -0.94 13.81 -6.77
C LYS A 37 -0.54 13.59 -5.31
N THR A 38 0.51 14.26 -4.85
CA THR A 38 0.97 14.12 -3.47
C THR A 38 0.63 15.33 -2.61
N TYR A 39 0.30 15.06 -1.36
CA TYR A 39 0.34 16.03 -0.27
C TYR A 39 1.59 15.75 0.56
N ASP A 40 2.46 16.74 0.70
CA ASP A 40 3.75 16.53 1.35
C ASP A 40 3.67 16.77 2.86
N PHE A 41 4.40 15.95 3.61
CA PHE A 41 4.74 16.28 4.99
C PHE A 41 5.97 17.20 4.96
N VAL A 42 5.88 18.35 5.61
CA VAL A 42 6.99 19.29 5.75
C VAL A 42 7.81 18.90 6.98
N ASP A 43 9.11 18.66 6.81
CA ASP A 43 9.98 18.27 7.92
C ASP A 43 10.08 19.38 8.97
N GLY A 44 10.00 19.01 10.25
CA GLY A 44 10.00 19.95 11.38
C GLY A 44 8.70 20.75 11.55
N ALA A 45 7.76 20.70 10.60
CA ALA A 45 6.50 21.41 10.71
C ALA A 45 5.51 20.68 11.64
N PRO A 46 4.70 21.41 12.41
CA PRO A 46 3.55 20.85 13.12
C PRO A 46 2.65 20.04 12.17
N GLY A 47 2.07 18.94 12.68
CA GLY A 47 1.19 18.09 11.88
C GLY A 47 -0.05 18.81 11.30
N ASP A 48 -0.42 19.97 11.84
CA ASP A 48 -1.48 20.83 11.31
C ASP A 48 -1.06 21.59 10.05
N GLU A 49 0.20 22.03 9.94
CA GLU A 49 0.72 22.70 8.75
C GLU A 49 0.81 21.75 7.56
N CYS A 50 1.25 20.50 7.80
CA CYS A 50 1.25 19.45 6.78
C CYS A 50 -0.16 19.16 6.23
N LYS A 51 -1.20 19.41 7.03
CA LYS A 51 -2.60 19.18 6.64
C LYS A 51 -3.24 20.38 5.97
N GLU A 52 -2.60 21.55 5.94
CA GLU A 52 -3.24 22.78 5.52
C GLU A 52 -3.65 22.77 4.05
N LEU A 53 -2.76 22.31 3.16
CA LEU A 53 -3.07 22.18 1.74
C LEU A 53 -4.25 21.23 1.50
N TRP A 54 -4.25 20.07 2.17
CA TRP A 54 -5.35 19.12 2.12
C TRP A 54 -6.65 19.73 2.67
N ARG A 55 -6.60 20.41 3.82
CA ARG A 55 -7.75 21.04 4.47
C ARG A 55 -8.40 22.13 3.62
N LYS A 56 -7.60 22.87 2.85
CA LYS A 56 -8.09 23.87 1.88
C LYS A 56 -8.79 23.20 0.70
N GLN A 57 -8.20 22.15 0.14
CA GLN A 57 -8.72 21.50 -1.07
C GLN A 57 -9.93 20.58 -0.82
N ARG A 58 -10.10 20.01 0.38
CA ARG A 58 -11.15 19.01 0.67
C ARG A 58 -12.57 19.51 0.38
N GLU A 59 -12.85 20.80 0.58
CA GLU A 59 -14.19 21.36 0.35
C GLU A 59 -14.50 21.48 -1.15
N ASP A 60 -13.49 21.80 -1.96
CA ASP A 60 -13.65 21.83 -3.42
C ASP A 60 -13.77 20.40 -3.98
N LEU A 61 -12.98 19.46 -3.47
CA LEU A 61 -13.10 18.04 -3.82
C LEU A 61 -14.50 17.47 -3.50
N LYS A 62 -15.13 17.93 -2.42
CA LYS A 62 -16.51 17.57 -2.10
C LYS A 62 -17.49 18.06 -3.17
N LYS A 63 -17.31 19.28 -3.68
CA LYS A 63 -18.12 19.85 -4.77
C LYS A 63 -17.87 19.11 -6.10
N GLU A 64 -16.67 18.58 -6.29
CA GLU A 64 -16.29 17.75 -7.44
C GLU A 64 -16.78 16.28 -7.34
N GLY A 65 -17.57 15.94 -6.31
CA GLY A 65 -18.25 14.65 -6.19
C GLY A 65 -17.62 13.68 -5.20
N LEU A 66 -16.58 14.07 -4.46
CA LEU A 66 -15.99 13.26 -3.40
C LEU A 66 -16.91 13.26 -2.16
N ALA A 67 -17.78 12.25 -2.03
CA ALA A 67 -18.80 12.21 -0.98
C ALA A 67 -18.24 12.24 0.45
N PHE A 68 -17.11 11.57 0.68
CA PHE A 68 -16.44 11.48 1.99
C PHE A 68 -14.97 11.90 1.88
N PRO A 69 -14.65 13.21 1.81
CA PRO A 69 -13.29 13.66 1.54
C PRO A 69 -12.24 13.07 2.49
N ASN A 70 -11.34 12.26 1.95
CA ASN A 70 -10.28 11.58 2.69
C ASN A 70 -9.12 11.20 1.75
N LEU A 71 -7.99 10.80 2.31
CA LEU A 71 -6.82 10.30 1.59
C LEU A 71 -6.59 8.80 1.91
N PRO A 72 -6.35 7.94 0.90
CA PRO A 72 -6.28 8.27 -0.53
C PRO A 72 -7.66 8.53 -1.16
N TYR A 73 -7.66 9.29 -2.25
CA TYR A 73 -8.77 9.38 -3.19
C TYR A 73 -8.34 9.03 -4.62
N TYR A 74 -9.28 8.53 -5.41
CA TYR A 74 -9.12 8.25 -6.83
C TYR A 74 -10.25 8.92 -7.62
N MET A 75 -9.89 9.66 -8.67
CA MET A 75 -10.85 10.32 -9.56
C MET A 75 -10.56 9.98 -11.03
N ASP A 76 -11.56 9.50 -11.75
CA ASP A 76 -11.46 9.10 -13.16
C ASP A 76 -12.82 9.33 -13.85
N GLY A 77 -12.94 10.43 -14.59
CA GLY A 77 -14.18 10.85 -15.23
C GLY A 77 -15.31 11.06 -14.21
N LYS A 78 -16.32 10.18 -14.23
CA LYS A 78 -17.47 10.21 -13.31
C LYS A 78 -17.23 9.45 -12.00
N VAL A 79 -16.10 8.78 -11.86
CA VAL A 79 -15.76 7.99 -10.68
C VAL A 79 -14.98 8.87 -9.72
N SER A 80 -15.50 9.03 -8.50
CA SER A 80 -14.86 9.75 -7.40
C SER A 80 -14.93 8.89 -6.15
N LEU A 81 -13.80 8.31 -5.74
CA LEU A 81 -13.73 7.33 -4.65
C LEU A 81 -12.75 7.77 -3.57
N THR A 82 -13.11 7.47 -2.32
CA THR A 82 -12.21 7.43 -1.17
C THR A 82 -12.20 6.03 -0.58
N GLN A 83 -11.38 5.79 0.44
CA GLN A 83 -11.12 4.47 1.06
C GLN A 83 -10.24 3.61 0.16
N SER A 84 -9.03 3.32 0.64
CA SER A 84 -8.02 2.57 -0.12
C SER A 84 -8.54 1.23 -0.62
N LEU A 85 -9.26 0.46 0.21
CA LEU A 85 -9.83 -0.83 -0.17
C LEU A 85 -10.92 -0.69 -1.25
N ALA A 86 -11.77 0.34 -1.18
CA ALA A 86 -12.80 0.57 -2.20
C ALA A 86 -12.17 0.93 -3.55
N ILE A 87 -11.11 1.75 -3.56
CA ILE A 87 -10.34 2.10 -4.76
C ILE A 87 -9.70 0.84 -5.36
N MET A 88 -9.03 0.02 -4.54
CA MET A 88 -8.42 -1.24 -4.99
C MET A 88 -9.45 -2.17 -5.62
N ARG A 89 -10.60 -2.40 -4.95
CA ARG A 89 -11.69 -3.24 -5.47
C ARG A 89 -12.27 -2.71 -6.78
N TYR A 90 -12.46 -1.39 -6.90
CA TYR A 90 -12.95 -0.78 -8.14
C TYR A 90 -12.01 -1.05 -9.31
N LEU A 91 -10.72 -0.77 -9.14
CA LEU A 91 -9.69 -1.02 -10.16
C LEU A 91 -9.60 -2.51 -10.48
N ALA A 92 -9.62 -3.37 -9.45
CA ALA A 92 -9.56 -4.81 -9.62
C ALA A 92 -10.70 -5.36 -10.49
N ARG A 93 -11.94 -4.97 -10.20
CA ARG A 93 -13.12 -5.39 -10.97
C ARG A 93 -13.08 -4.87 -12.41
N LYS A 94 -12.65 -3.62 -12.61
CA LYS A 94 -12.55 -3.01 -13.95
C LYS A 94 -11.48 -3.66 -14.84
N HIS A 95 -10.44 -4.23 -14.23
CA HIS A 95 -9.24 -4.69 -14.95
C HIS A 95 -8.94 -6.20 -14.79
N GLY A 96 -9.90 -7.01 -14.33
CA GLY A 96 -9.75 -8.48 -14.27
C GLY A 96 -8.78 -8.98 -13.20
N LEU A 97 -8.61 -8.22 -12.12
CA LEU A 97 -7.78 -8.57 -10.95
C LEU A 97 -8.64 -8.86 -9.70
N TYR A 98 -9.92 -9.14 -9.92
CA TYR A 98 -10.86 -9.62 -8.92
C TYR A 98 -11.12 -11.12 -9.14
N ALA A 99 -11.54 -11.82 -8.09
CA ALA A 99 -12.00 -13.19 -8.15
C ALA A 99 -13.06 -13.44 -9.26
N ASN A 100 -13.06 -14.65 -9.83
CA ASN A 100 -13.91 -14.97 -11.01
C ASN A 100 -15.25 -15.62 -10.64
N ASN A 101 -15.42 -16.06 -9.40
CA ASN A 101 -16.62 -16.75 -8.94
C ASN A 101 -16.85 -16.48 -7.45
N HIS A 102 -18.07 -16.72 -6.97
CA HIS A 102 -18.48 -16.40 -5.59
C HIS A 102 -17.63 -17.07 -4.51
N GLN A 103 -17.08 -18.26 -4.78
CA GLN A 103 -16.21 -18.95 -3.83
C GLN A 103 -14.85 -18.24 -3.70
N GLU A 104 -14.23 -17.91 -4.83
CA GLU A 104 -13.01 -17.10 -4.85
C GLU A 104 -13.24 -15.69 -4.28
N GLU A 105 -14.40 -15.09 -4.51
CA GLU A 105 -14.76 -13.78 -3.95
C GLU A 105 -14.79 -13.83 -2.43
N THR A 106 -15.45 -14.84 -1.85
CA THR A 106 -15.51 -15.04 -0.40
C THR A 106 -14.10 -15.20 0.18
N GLN A 107 -13.26 -15.99 -0.48
CA GLN A 107 -11.88 -16.21 -0.06
C GLN A 107 -11.05 -14.92 -0.16
N GLN A 108 -11.22 -14.17 -1.24
CA GLN A 108 -10.53 -12.90 -1.47
C GLN A 108 -10.94 -11.84 -0.44
N ASP A 109 -12.21 -11.77 -0.07
CA ASP A 109 -12.71 -10.82 0.92
C ASP A 109 -12.14 -11.12 2.33
N MET A 110 -12.06 -12.40 2.70
CA MET A 110 -11.39 -12.81 3.95
C MET A 110 -9.89 -12.45 3.92
N LEU A 111 -9.21 -12.70 2.81
CA LEU A 111 -7.80 -12.35 2.64
C LEU A 111 -7.55 -10.85 2.68
N GLU A 112 -8.42 -10.04 2.07
CA GLU A 112 -8.34 -8.58 2.14
C GLU A 112 -8.40 -8.12 3.61
N GLY A 113 -9.32 -8.67 4.40
CA GLY A 113 -9.44 -8.42 5.83
C GLY A 113 -8.15 -8.77 6.59
N GLN A 114 -7.66 -10.00 6.42
CA GLN A 114 -6.45 -10.48 7.10
C GLN A 114 -5.22 -9.64 6.76
N VAL A 115 -5.02 -9.30 5.49
CA VAL A 115 -3.90 -8.48 5.03
C VAL A 115 -4.04 -7.03 5.53
N ASN A 116 -5.27 -6.51 5.59
CA ASN A 116 -5.52 -5.18 6.13
C ASN A 116 -5.18 -5.10 7.62
N ASP A 117 -5.56 -6.10 8.41
CA ASP A 117 -5.24 -6.17 9.84
C ASP A 117 -3.73 -6.30 10.08
N PHE A 118 -3.06 -7.16 9.30
CA PHE A 118 -1.61 -7.31 9.34
C PHE A 118 -0.88 -6.00 9.06
N ARG A 119 -1.24 -5.30 7.97
CA ARG A 119 -0.71 -3.99 7.62
C ARG A 119 -0.94 -2.96 8.71
N TRP A 120 -2.17 -2.86 9.23
CA TRP A 120 -2.49 -1.88 10.26
C TRP A 120 -1.77 -2.17 11.56
N SER A 121 -1.53 -3.44 11.90
CA SER A 121 -0.76 -3.81 13.07
C SER A 121 0.61 -3.13 13.05
N LEU A 122 1.39 -3.25 11.98
CA LEU A 122 2.69 -2.57 11.88
C LEU A 122 2.58 -1.04 11.96
N ILE A 123 1.62 -0.45 11.25
CA ILE A 123 1.39 1.00 11.26
C ILE A 123 1.11 1.52 12.68
N HIS A 124 0.25 0.84 13.44
CA HIS A 124 -0.12 1.28 14.79
C HIS A 124 1.06 1.18 15.76
N HIS A 125 1.84 0.09 15.70
CA HIS A 125 3.02 -0.05 16.55
C HIS A 125 4.10 1.00 16.25
N CYS A 126 4.25 1.43 14.99
CA CYS A 126 5.20 2.48 14.63
C CYS A 126 4.75 3.89 15.06
N LYS A 127 3.44 4.09 15.30
CA LYS A 127 2.86 5.36 15.77
C LYS A 127 2.78 5.45 17.30
N ALA A 128 2.61 4.32 17.97
CA ALA A 128 2.45 4.25 19.41
C ALA A 128 3.80 4.16 20.14
N ASP A 129 3.79 4.39 21.44
CA ASP A 129 4.95 4.13 22.32
C ASP A 129 5.28 2.63 22.46
N THR A 130 4.54 1.76 21.76
CA THR A 130 4.75 0.30 21.74
C THR A 130 5.77 -0.15 20.70
N TYR A 131 6.40 0.77 19.94
CA TYR A 131 7.43 0.46 18.95
C TYR A 131 8.53 -0.45 19.50
N GLU A 132 9.10 -0.10 20.66
CA GLU A 132 10.17 -0.89 21.27
C GLU A 132 9.67 -2.29 21.62
N SER A 133 8.50 -2.39 22.26
CA SER A 133 7.88 -3.68 22.59
C SER A 133 7.66 -4.55 21.35
N LEU A 134 7.18 -3.99 20.23
CA LEU A 134 7.06 -4.75 18.99
C LEU A 134 8.42 -5.19 18.46
N ARG A 135 9.44 -4.31 18.49
CA ARG A 135 10.78 -4.64 17.99
C ARG A 135 11.40 -5.80 18.77
N TRP A 136 11.20 -5.84 20.09
CA TRP A 136 11.66 -6.92 20.96
C TRP A 136 10.83 -8.20 20.78
N ASN A 137 9.51 -8.09 20.72
CA ASN A 137 8.59 -9.24 20.61
C ASN A 137 8.17 -9.55 19.16
N TYR A 138 8.94 -9.07 18.18
CA TYR A 138 8.63 -9.23 16.76
C TYR A 138 8.55 -10.72 16.37
N PRO A 139 9.47 -11.59 16.84
CA PRO A 139 9.36 -13.04 16.63
C PRO A 139 8.00 -13.57 17.07
N GLU A 140 7.58 -13.27 18.29
CA GLU A 140 6.37 -13.85 18.90
C GLU A 140 5.08 -13.32 18.25
N VAL A 141 5.03 -12.02 17.92
CA VAL A 141 3.80 -11.38 17.43
C VAL A 141 3.68 -11.45 15.91
N MET A 142 4.77 -11.21 15.20
CA MET A 142 4.74 -11.04 13.74
C MET A 142 5.20 -12.29 12.98
N GLN A 143 6.10 -13.13 13.51
CA GLN A 143 6.37 -14.42 12.84
C GLN A 143 5.15 -15.33 12.88
N GLY A 144 4.31 -15.26 13.92
CA GLY A 144 3.03 -15.97 13.95
C GLY A 144 2.12 -15.61 12.76
N GLN A 145 2.00 -14.32 12.45
CA GLN A 145 1.23 -13.84 11.29
C GLN A 145 1.88 -14.25 9.96
N LEU A 146 3.20 -14.11 9.84
CA LEU A 146 3.93 -14.57 8.65
C LEU A 146 3.78 -16.08 8.44
N LYS A 147 3.79 -16.87 9.51
CA LYS A 147 3.54 -18.31 9.44
C LYS A 147 2.13 -18.59 8.90
N LEU A 148 1.10 -17.88 9.38
CA LEU A 148 -0.27 -18.04 8.86
C LEU A 148 -0.36 -17.76 7.35
N PHE A 149 0.29 -16.69 6.87
CA PHE A 149 0.36 -16.41 5.43
C PHE A 149 1.16 -17.46 4.66
N SER A 150 2.27 -17.94 5.21
CA SER A 150 3.08 -19.01 4.63
C SER A 150 2.30 -20.30 4.49
N ASP A 151 1.63 -20.73 5.56
CA ASP A 151 0.80 -21.93 5.59
C ASP A 151 -0.37 -21.80 4.60
N TYR A 152 -1.04 -20.63 4.57
CA TYR A 152 -2.13 -20.37 3.63
C TYR A 152 -1.65 -20.38 2.17
N LEU A 153 -0.52 -19.72 1.87
CA LEU A 153 0.05 -19.70 0.53
C LEU A 153 0.40 -21.12 0.09
N GLY A 154 1.05 -21.90 0.96
CA GLY A 154 1.48 -23.25 0.66
C GLY A 154 2.33 -23.28 -0.62
N THR A 155 1.82 -23.97 -1.65
CA THR A 155 2.44 -24.07 -2.98
C THR A 155 1.84 -23.15 -4.03
N LYS A 156 0.82 -22.34 -3.69
CA LYS A 156 0.14 -21.46 -4.64
C LYS A 156 1.10 -20.40 -5.17
N LYS A 157 0.92 -20.01 -6.43
CA LYS A 157 1.67 -18.92 -7.06
C LYS A 157 1.23 -17.55 -6.53
N TRP A 158 -0.06 -17.37 -6.32
CA TRP A 158 -0.70 -16.16 -5.79
C TRP A 158 -1.76 -16.54 -4.75
N LEU A 159 -2.32 -15.56 -4.06
CA LEU A 159 -3.26 -15.83 -2.96
C LEU A 159 -4.53 -16.59 -3.37
N LEU A 160 -4.96 -16.44 -4.63
CA LEU A 160 -6.08 -17.18 -5.22
C LEU A 160 -5.65 -18.34 -6.13
N GLY A 161 -4.43 -18.86 -5.97
CA GLY A 161 -3.91 -19.98 -6.76
C GLY A 161 -2.97 -19.53 -7.86
N GLU A 162 -3.39 -19.61 -9.13
CA GLU A 162 -2.55 -19.27 -10.29
C GLU A 162 -2.73 -17.83 -10.78
N GLN A 163 -3.84 -17.19 -10.45
CA GLN A 163 -4.18 -15.83 -10.89
C GLN A 163 -3.78 -14.80 -9.84
N LEU A 164 -3.14 -13.73 -10.31
CA LEU A 164 -2.84 -12.53 -9.52
C LEU A 164 -4.13 -11.76 -9.26
N CYS A 165 -4.40 -11.38 -8.01
CA CYS A 165 -5.52 -10.52 -7.62
C CYS A 165 -5.04 -9.28 -6.88
N TYR A 166 -5.92 -8.30 -6.67
CA TYR A 166 -5.55 -7.04 -6.02
C TYR A 166 -5.03 -7.21 -4.57
N VAL A 167 -5.42 -8.29 -3.89
CA VAL A 167 -4.96 -8.57 -2.52
C VAL A 167 -3.47 -8.94 -2.51
N ASP A 168 -2.93 -9.48 -3.61
CA ASP A 168 -1.50 -9.75 -3.73
C ASP A 168 -0.66 -8.47 -3.68
N PHE A 169 -1.16 -7.37 -4.25
CA PHE A 169 -0.52 -6.05 -4.19
C PHE A 169 -0.50 -5.49 -2.77
N MET A 170 -1.56 -5.77 -1.99
CA MET A 170 -1.64 -5.39 -0.58
C MET A 170 -0.67 -6.20 0.27
N LEU A 171 -0.62 -7.52 0.07
CA LEU A 171 0.26 -8.40 0.82
C LEU A 171 1.72 -8.13 0.49
N TYR A 172 2.07 -7.94 -0.79
CA TYR A 172 3.43 -7.57 -1.19
C TYR A 172 3.90 -6.31 -0.45
N GLU A 173 3.11 -5.23 -0.45
CA GLU A 173 3.49 -4.01 0.26
C GLU A 173 3.66 -4.26 1.76
N ALA A 174 2.76 -5.03 2.39
CA ALA A 174 2.89 -5.35 3.81
C ALA A 174 4.17 -6.14 4.08
N LEU A 175 4.46 -7.21 3.32
CA LEU A 175 5.67 -8.00 3.46
C LEU A 175 6.93 -7.16 3.25
N ASP A 176 6.92 -6.26 2.27
CA ASP A 176 8.05 -5.37 1.99
C ASP A 176 8.30 -4.38 3.13
N GLN A 177 7.24 -3.78 3.69
CA GLN A 177 7.33 -2.92 4.87
C GLN A 177 7.86 -3.67 6.08
N HIS A 178 7.40 -4.91 6.30
CA HIS A 178 7.89 -5.77 7.37
C HIS A 178 9.36 -6.15 7.18
N ASN A 179 9.80 -6.44 5.96
CA ASN A 179 11.21 -6.72 5.67
C ASN A 179 12.10 -5.48 5.83
N LEU A 180 11.60 -4.28 5.51
CA LEU A 180 12.30 -3.02 5.83
C LEU A 180 12.36 -2.76 7.34
N PHE A 181 11.31 -3.10 8.08
CA PHE A 181 11.25 -2.94 9.53
C PHE A 181 12.17 -3.92 10.26
N ARG A 182 12.15 -5.19 9.84
CA ARG A 182 12.96 -6.28 10.36
C ARG A 182 13.57 -7.07 9.19
N PRO A 183 14.77 -6.66 8.72
CA PRO A 183 15.48 -7.38 7.68
C PRO A 183 15.65 -8.86 8.03
N GLY A 184 15.37 -9.73 7.05
CA GLY A 184 15.47 -11.18 7.22
C GLY A 184 14.22 -11.84 7.82
N CYS A 185 13.15 -11.09 8.12
CA CYS A 185 11.93 -11.69 8.70
C CYS A 185 11.23 -12.73 7.80
N LEU A 186 11.56 -12.76 6.50
CA LEU A 186 11.03 -13.75 5.55
C LEU A 186 11.93 -14.97 5.37
N ASP A 187 13.12 -15.01 5.98
CA ASP A 187 14.10 -16.07 5.74
C ASP A 187 13.64 -17.44 6.26
N GLU A 188 12.82 -17.45 7.31
CA GLU A 188 12.18 -18.66 7.85
C GLU A 188 11.00 -19.16 7.00
N PHE A 189 10.55 -18.38 6.01
CA PHE A 189 9.39 -18.67 5.16
C PHE A 189 9.79 -18.66 3.67
N PRO A 190 10.48 -19.69 3.17
CA PRO A 190 11.01 -19.70 1.80
C PRO A 190 9.95 -19.45 0.71
N ASN A 191 8.72 -19.94 0.91
CA ASN A 191 7.62 -19.73 -0.02
C ASN A 191 7.13 -18.27 -0.04
N LEU A 192 7.05 -17.59 1.12
CA LEU A 192 6.75 -16.15 1.18
C LEU A 192 7.87 -15.30 0.62
N LYS A 193 9.13 -15.66 0.89
CA LYS A 193 10.29 -14.99 0.29
C LYS A 193 10.27 -15.11 -1.23
N ALA A 194 9.96 -16.29 -1.76
CA ALA A 194 9.78 -16.52 -3.19
C ALA A 194 8.58 -15.76 -3.77
N TYR A 195 7.47 -15.67 -3.02
CA TYR A 195 6.29 -14.88 -3.41
C TYR A 195 6.61 -13.39 -3.52
N HIS A 196 7.32 -12.83 -2.52
CA HIS A 196 7.76 -11.42 -2.52
C HIS A 196 8.65 -11.13 -3.72
N GLY A 197 9.67 -11.96 -3.98
CA GLY A 197 10.54 -11.81 -5.15
C GLY A 197 9.80 -11.98 -6.49
N ARG A 198 8.85 -12.93 -6.58
CA ARG A 198 8.03 -13.14 -7.79
C ARG A 198 7.20 -11.90 -8.13
N PHE A 199 6.64 -11.22 -7.14
CA PHE A 199 5.90 -9.98 -7.35
C PHE A 199 6.79 -8.87 -7.90
N GLN A 200 8.02 -8.73 -7.37
CA GLN A 200 8.99 -7.73 -7.84
C GLN A 200 9.39 -7.93 -9.30
N GLU A 201 9.45 -9.18 -9.76
CA GLU A 201 9.82 -9.53 -11.13
C GLU A 201 8.67 -9.39 -12.15
N LEU A 202 7.46 -9.03 -11.73
CA LEU A 202 6.41 -8.65 -12.67
C LEU A 202 6.91 -7.45 -13.51
N PRO A 203 6.93 -7.51 -14.86
CA PRO A 203 7.62 -6.52 -15.67
C PRO A 203 7.25 -5.06 -15.38
N ALA A 204 5.95 -4.78 -15.22
CA ALA A 204 5.44 -3.45 -14.88
C ALA A 204 5.86 -3.00 -13.47
N ILE A 205 5.87 -3.91 -12.51
CA ILE A 205 6.30 -3.64 -11.13
C ILE A 205 7.80 -3.39 -11.09
N ARG A 206 8.60 -4.24 -11.74
CA ARG A 206 10.05 -4.08 -11.84
C ARG A 206 10.42 -2.73 -12.47
N ALA A 207 9.74 -2.36 -13.55
CA ALA A 207 9.94 -1.07 -14.21
C ALA A 207 9.59 0.10 -13.28
N TYR A 208 8.47 0.02 -12.55
CA TYR A 208 8.08 1.05 -11.59
C TYR A 208 9.08 1.17 -10.43
N LEU A 209 9.48 0.05 -9.82
CA LEU A 209 10.45 0.01 -8.71
C LEU A 209 11.82 0.58 -9.11
N GLY A 210 12.23 0.43 -10.37
CA GLY A 210 13.45 1.01 -10.92
C GLY A 210 13.33 2.47 -11.39
N SER A 211 12.16 3.08 -11.31
CA SER A 211 11.90 4.45 -11.78
C SER A 211 12.02 5.48 -10.66
N GLU A 212 12.22 6.75 -11.04
CA GLU A 212 12.22 7.86 -10.07
C GLU A 212 10.86 8.09 -9.39
N ARG A 213 9.76 7.54 -9.96
CA ARG A 213 8.41 7.62 -9.39
C ARG A 213 8.29 6.77 -8.11
N PHE A 214 9.02 5.66 -8.03
CA PHE A 214 9.03 4.85 -6.82
C PHE A 214 9.89 5.51 -5.75
N LYS A 215 9.32 5.63 -4.55
CA LYS A 215 10.03 6.10 -3.36
C LYS A 215 9.98 5.01 -2.31
N GLU A 216 11.16 4.49 -1.94
CA GLU A 216 11.30 3.49 -0.87
C GLU A 216 10.90 4.08 0.50
N TRP A 217 11.10 5.40 0.69
CA TRP A 217 10.88 6.13 1.92
C TRP A 217 10.24 7.51 1.65
N PRO A 218 9.40 8.06 2.54
CA PRO A 218 8.91 7.49 3.81
C PRO A 218 7.92 6.33 3.64
N VAL A 219 8.07 5.32 4.49
CA VAL A 219 7.13 4.19 4.57
C VAL A 219 5.81 4.66 5.19
N PHE A 220 5.89 5.43 6.28
CA PHE A 220 4.76 5.99 7.01
C PHE A 220 4.90 7.50 7.18
N GLY A 221 3.82 8.18 7.56
CA GLY A 221 3.81 9.63 7.75
C GLY A 221 4.42 10.08 9.07
N ALA A 222 4.58 11.40 9.25
CA ALA A 222 5.18 12.05 10.42
C ALA A 222 4.74 11.52 11.81
N PRO A 223 3.49 11.06 12.03
CA PRO A 223 3.11 10.47 13.32
C PRO A 223 3.88 9.19 13.69
N ALA A 224 4.49 8.49 12.74
CA ALA A 224 5.33 7.32 12.98
C ALA A 224 6.74 7.75 13.41
N LYS A 225 6.84 8.34 14.60
CA LYS A 225 8.05 9.02 15.10
C LYS A 225 9.25 8.11 15.29
N ARG A 226 9.01 6.81 15.51
CA ARG A 226 10.05 5.82 15.85
C ARG A 226 10.64 5.13 14.63
N TRP A 227 9.81 4.80 13.64
CA TRP A 227 10.24 4.18 12.39
C TRP A 227 9.23 4.47 11.28
N GLY A 228 9.71 4.58 10.04
CA GLY A 228 8.88 4.75 8.85
C GLY A 228 8.77 6.18 8.35
N TRP A 229 8.93 7.20 9.21
CA TRP A 229 8.92 8.61 8.80
C TRP A 229 10.28 9.11 8.30
N LYS A 230 11.37 8.90 9.05
CA LYS A 230 12.75 9.22 8.64
C LYS A 230 13.60 7.96 8.60
N ARG A 231 14.40 7.80 7.55
CA ARG A 231 15.36 6.70 7.48
C ARG A 231 16.40 6.96 8.56
N GLU A 232 16.61 6.02 9.48
CA GLU A 232 17.73 6.10 10.40
C GLU A 232 19.00 6.07 9.57
N THR A 233 19.64 7.23 9.41
CA THR A 233 21.00 7.30 8.91
C THR A 233 21.89 6.85 10.05
N THR A 234 22.14 5.54 10.14
CA THR A 234 23.28 5.07 10.91
C THR A 234 24.51 5.63 10.22
N ALA A 235 24.97 6.80 10.67
CA ALA A 235 26.36 7.15 10.53
C ALA A 235 27.10 6.04 11.28
N VAL A 236 27.65 5.08 10.51
CA VAL A 236 28.69 4.19 11.01
C VAL A 236 29.81 5.12 11.45
N LYS A 237 29.83 5.48 12.74
CA LYS A 237 31.02 6.02 13.36
C LYS A 237 32.01 4.86 13.35
N ALA A 238 32.95 4.95 12.42
CA ALA A 238 34.21 4.23 12.47
C ALA A 238 34.93 4.50 13.79
#